data_AF-A0A7S6M5U8-F1
#
_entry.id   AF-A0A7S6M5U8-F1
#
_cell.length_a   1.000
_cell.length_b   1.000
_cell.length_c   1.000
_cell.angle_alpha   90.00
_cell.angle_beta   90.00
_cell.angle_gamma   90.00
#
_symmetry.space_group_name_H-M   'P 1'
#
loop_
_entity.id
_entity.type
_entity.pdbx_description
1 polymer ?
#
loop_
_entity_poly.entity_id
_entity_poly.type
_entity_poly.pdbx_seq_one_letter_code
_entity_poly.pdbx_strand_id
1 'polypeptide(L)'
;MSKHRYVYGGWSLLMELPVTGSDESLTVGDPARMYTWGLDISGQSGNATAGSGDSSVSGLHGAGGIGGLLAVLDTNNTTTTSDDRNFTYCYDANGNVGQLVEWASGAGGASGMAWAAGRMAATYEYDPYGNTVSKSGTYSDTNSFRFSTKFFDPETGLYYYGYRYYSPRLGRWIRFCLTDRFSVFVRVARCDFLLHAVVDDKEVDDGKRLDKRRRATWPAL
;
A
#
# COMPACT_ATOMS: atom_id res chain seq x y z
N MET A 1 -18.68 -10.84 2.72
CA MET A 1 -17.55 -10.08 2.15
C MET A 1 -16.64 -9.72 3.31
N SER A 2 -15.36 -10.10 3.23
CA SER A 2 -14.37 -9.67 4.22
C SER A 2 -14.18 -8.15 4.11
N LYS A 3 -14.18 -7.44 5.24
CA LYS A 3 -13.92 -6.00 5.30
C LYS A 3 -12.50 -5.81 5.80
N HIS A 4 -11.76 -4.89 5.20
CA HIS A 4 -10.41 -4.55 5.62
C HIS A 4 -10.31 -3.04 5.86
N ARG A 5 -9.53 -2.67 6.88
CA ARG A 5 -9.03 -1.31 7.10
C ARG A 5 -7.55 -1.28 6.75
N TYR A 6 -7.11 -0.16 6.21
CA TYR A 6 -5.74 0.02 5.73
C TYR A 6 -5.09 1.14 6.53
N VAL A 7 -3.88 0.90 7.06
CA VAL A 7 -3.11 1.91 7.79
C VAL A 7 -1.92 2.35 6.96
N TYR A 8 -1.76 3.66 6.80
CA TYR A 8 -0.72 4.26 5.97
C TYR A 8 0.24 5.11 6.80
N GLY A 9 1.52 5.07 6.45
CA GLY A 9 2.54 6.03 6.86
C GLY A 9 2.89 6.91 5.66
N GLY A 10 2.32 8.11 5.59
CA GLY A 10 2.37 8.91 4.36
C GLY A 10 1.63 8.19 3.22
N TRP A 11 2.35 7.89 2.13
CA TRP A 11 1.80 7.19 0.96
C TRP A 11 2.04 5.68 0.96
N SER A 12 2.74 5.15 1.97
CA SER A 12 3.09 3.74 2.08
C SER A 12 2.07 3.00 2.94
N LEU A 13 1.50 1.91 2.40
CA LEU A 13 0.63 1.03 3.17
C LEU A 13 1.46 0.24 4.19
N LEU A 14 1.22 0.44 5.47
CA LEU A 14 1.96 -0.24 6.55
C LEU A 14 1.30 -1.55 6.95
N MET A 15 -0.03 -1.59 7.02
CA MET A 15 -0.74 -2.80 7.45
C MET A 15 -2.18 -2.87 6.98
N GLU A 16 -2.65 -4.10 6.83
CA GLU A 16 -4.05 -4.47 6.55
C GLU A 16 -4.66 -5.08 7.81
N LEU A 17 -5.75 -4.46 8.29
CA LEU A 17 -6.46 -4.88 9.48
C LEU A 17 -7.79 -5.52 9.07
N PRO A 18 -8.05 -6.78 9.46
CA PRO A 18 -9.34 -7.42 9.26
C PRO A 18 -10.39 -6.72 10.12
N VAL A 19 -11.59 -6.58 9.57
CA VAL A 19 -12.71 -5.96 10.29
C VAL A 19 -13.92 -6.87 10.26
N THR A 20 -14.51 -7.05 11.43
CA THR A 20 -15.75 -7.82 11.62
C THR A 20 -16.85 -6.90 12.16
N GLY A 21 -18.11 -7.28 11.95
CA GLY A 21 -19.27 -6.52 12.41
C GLY A 21 -20.05 -5.79 11.30
N SER A 22 -21.07 -5.04 11.72
CA SER A 22 -21.95 -4.27 10.85
C SER A 22 -21.33 -2.92 10.49
N ASP A 23 -21.91 -2.20 9.52
CA ASP A 23 -21.42 -0.87 9.13
C ASP A 23 -21.47 0.15 10.29
N GLU A 24 -22.34 -0.08 11.27
CA GLU A 24 -22.58 0.77 12.45
C GLU A 24 -21.66 0.43 13.64
N SER A 25 -21.05 -0.75 13.66
CA SER A 25 -20.16 -1.21 14.73
C SER A 25 -19.14 -2.20 14.18
N LEU A 26 -17.92 -1.71 14.03
CA LEU A 26 -16.80 -2.40 13.42
C LEU A 26 -15.75 -2.74 14.47
N THR A 27 -15.50 -4.03 14.64
CA THR A 27 -14.40 -4.53 15.48
C THR A 27 -13.18 -4.76 14.60
N VAL A 28 -12.07 -4.11 14.94
CA VAL A 28 -10.78 -4.23 14.25
C VAL A 28 -10.00 -5.36 14.91
N GLY A 29 -9.58 -6.35 14.13
CA GLY A 29 -8.72 -7.43 14.60
C GLY A 29 -7.24 -7.12 14.46
N ASP A 30 -6.40 -8.08 14.84
CA ASP A 30 -4.95 -8.01 14.69
C ASP A 30 -4.53 -7.90 13.21
N PRO A 31 -3.38 -7.28 12.89
CA PRO A 31 -2.91 -7.11 11.51
C PRO A 31 -2.86 -8.43 10.74
N ALA A 32 -3.63 -8.51 9.66
CA ALA A 32 -3.58 -9.65 8.74
C ALA A 32 -2.30 -9.61 7.90
N ARG A 33 -1.85 -8.40 7.53
CA ARG A 33 -0.60 -8.18 6.80
C ARG A 33 0.12 -6.94 7.28
N MET A 34 1.44 -7.03 7.35
CA MET A 34 2.31 -5.92 7.71
C MET A 34 3.40 -5.78 6.65
N TYR A 35 3.63 -4.57 6.18
CA TYR A 35 4.52 -4.26 5.07
C TYR A 35 5.71 -3.45 5.56
N THR A 36 6.91 -3.88 5.15
CA THR A 36 8.15 -3.17 5.45
C THR A 36 8.62 -2.46 4.20
N TRP A 37 8.86 -1.15 4.33
CA TRP A 37 9.34 -0.28 3.26
C TRP A 37 10.75 0.21 3.58
N GLY A 38 11.56 0.37 2.54
CA GLY A 38 12.86 1.01 2.51
C GLY A 38 12.89 2.11 1.44
N LEU A 39 14.08 2.33 0.89
CA LEU A 39 14.33 3.35 -0.13
C LEU A 39 13.65 3.00 -1.46
N ASP A 40 12.88 3.95 -1.99
CA ASP A 40 12.26 3.81 -3.30
C ASP A 40 13.29 4.01 -4.44
N ILE A 41 13.06 3.38 -5.60
CA ILE A 41 13.97 3.51 -6.76
C ILE A 41 13.75 4.83 -7.51
N SER A 42 12.56 5.42 -7.39
CA SER A 42 12.29 6.75 -7.92
C SER A 42 13.12 7.85 -7.27
N GLY A 43 13.73 7.54 -6.11
CA GLY A 43 14.77 8.33 -5.49
C GLY A 43 14.31 9.73 -5.12
N GLN A 44 14.18 10.00 -3.82
CA GLN A 44 14.38 11.38 -3.41
C GLN A 44 15.86 11.73 -3.56
N SER A 45 16.15 12.89 -4.15
CA SER A 45 17.46 13.53 -4.12
C SER A 45 18.08 13.34 -2.73
N GLY A 46 19.24 12.70 -2.64
CA GLY A 46 19.96 12.41 -1.39
C GLY A 46 20.47 13.65 -0.64
N ASN A 47 19.71 14.73 -0.62
CA ASN A 47 19.96 15.95 0.10
C ASN A 47 18.91 16.10 1.20
N ALA A 48 19.14 15.45 2.34
CA ALA A 48 18.64 16.04 3.59
C ALA A 48 19.18 17.48 3.59
N THR A 49 18.31 18.48 3.69
CA THR A 49 18.76 19.88 3.73
C THR A 49 19.77 19.99 4.86
N ALA A 50 21.06 20.15 4.53
CA ALA A 50 22.12 20.20 5.53
C ALA A 50 21.80 21.35 6.51
N GLY A 51 21.40 20.99 7.73
CA GLY A 51 21.02 21.94 8.78
C GLY A 51 19.61 21.82 9.36
N SER A 52 18.73 20.93 8.86
CA SER A 52 17.37 20.79 9.44
C SER A 52 17.32 20.04 10.78
N GLY A 53 18.41 19.41 11.25
CA GLY A 53 18.39 18.58 12.46
C GLY A 53 17.51 17.32 12.36
N ASP A 54 16.81 17.17 11.23
CA ASP A 54 15.98 16.05 10.89
C ASP A 54 16.78 15.11 9.97
N SER A 55 17.23 14.01 10.55
CA SER A 55 17.91 12.91 9.86
C SER A 55 16.97 12.11 8.95
N SER A 56 15.70 12.51 8.81
CA SER A 56 14.81 11.93 7.81
C SER A 56 15.34 12.28 6.42
N VAL A 57 15.63 11.25 5.63
CA VAL A 57 15.84 11.43 4.19
C VAL A 57 14.50 11.90 3.67
N SER A 58 14.40 13.19 3.33
CA SER A 58 13.16 13.78 2.83
C SER A 58 12.62 12.90 1.70
N GLY A 59 11.32 12.63 1.73
CA GLY A 59 10.48 11.94 0.73
C GLY A 59 10.93 10.61 0.10
N LEU A 60 11.45 9.72 0.94
CA LEU A 60 11.41 8.27 0.72
C LEU A 60 10.03 7.69 0.33
N HIS A 61 8.96 8.43 0.57
CA HIS A 61 7.59 7.92 0.58
C HIS A 61 6.61 8.92 -0.07
N GLY A 62 7.02 9.53 -1.18
CA GLY A 62 6.16 10.40 -1.99
C GLY A 62 5.06 9.62 -2.72
N ALA A 63 3.94 10.29 -3.03
CA ALA A 63 2.88 9.69 -3.82
C ALA A 63 3.40 9.28 -5.20
N GLY A 64 3.02 8.08 -5.66
CA GLY A 64 3.37 7.63 -7.00
C GLY A 64 4.82 7.17 -7.19
N GLY A 65 5.67 7.18 -6.16
CA GLY A 65 7.03 6.64 -6.23
C GLY A 65 7.07 5.14 -6.57
N ILE A 66 8.14 4.64 -7.18
CA ILE A 66 8.27 3.24 -7.60
C ILE A 66 9.26 2.55 -6.68
N GLY A 67 9.00 1.29 -6.35
CA GLY A 67 9.89 0.50 -5.48
C GLY A 67 9.69 0.77 -4.00
N GLY A 68 10.72 0.47 -3.20
CA GLY A 68 10.74 0.71 -1.77
C GLY A 68 10.08 -0.35 -0.91
N LEU A 69 9.13 -1.16 -1.41
CA LEU A 69 8.65 -2.31 -0.64
C LEU A 69 9.79 -3.33 -0.49
N LEU A 70 9.93 -3.94 0.67
CA LEU A 70 11.00 -4.90 0.96
C LEU A 70 10.43 -6.27 1.33
N ALA A 71 9.47 -6.28 2.24
CA ALA A 71 8.93 -7.51 2.80
C ALA A 71 7.46 -7.35 3.20
N VAL A 72 6.77 -8.48 3.29
CA VAL A 72 5.45 -8.60 3.93
C VAL A 72 5.47 -9.77 4.92
N LEU A 73 4.96 -9.51 6.12
CA LEU A 73 4.53 -10.53 7.06
C LEU A 73 3.03 -10.72 6.87
N ASP A 74 2.61 -11.94 6.55
CA ASP A 74 1.20 -12.35 6.46
C ASP A 74 0.91 -13.28 7.63
N THR A 75 0.06 -12.84 8.55
CA THR A 75 -0.31 -13.59 9.77
C THR A 75 -1.38 -14.64 9.49
N ASN A 76 -1.73 -14.85 8.22
CA ASN A 76 -2.80 -15.72 7.77
C ASN A 76 -4.15 -15.40 8.45
N ASN A 77 -4.29 -14.17 8.96
CA ASN A 77 -5.43 -13.70 9.74
C ASN A 77 -5.72 -14.55 10.99
N THR A 78 -4.69 -15.12 11.61
CA THR A 78 -4.78 -15.87 12.87
C THR A 78 -4.13 -15.08 14.00
N THR A 79 -4.42 -15.50 15.24
CA THR A 79 -3.81 -14.90 16.45
C THR A 79 -2.55 -15.63 16.89
N THR A 80 -2.15 -16.69 16.17
CA THR A 80 -1.01 -17.53 16.50
C THR A 80 0.12 -17.29 15.52
N THR A 81 1.35 -17.19 16.01
CA THR A 81 2.51 -16.94 15.13
C THR A 81 3.01 -18.18 14.39
N SER A 82 2.40 -19.35 14.61
CA SER A 82 2.86 -20.63 14.06
C SER A 82 2.63 -20.79 12.55
N ASP A 83 1.66 -20.06 11.99
CA ASP A 83 1.33 -20.05 10.56
C ASP A 83 1.63 -18.71 9.88
N ASP A 84 2.34 -17.82 10.58
CA ASP A 84 2.88 -16.58 10.03
C ASP A 84 3.84 -16.89 8.89
N ARG A 85 3.63 -16.22 7.76
CA ARG A 85 4.46 -16.36 6.56
C ARG A 85 5.18 -15.05 6.29
N ASN A 86 6.49 -15.16 6.09
CA ASN A 86 7.34 -14.02 5.80
C ASN A 86 7.83 -14.07 4.36
N PHE A 87 7.51 -13.03 3.61
CA PHE A 87 7.89 -12.92 2.20
C PHE A 87 8.81 -11.72 1.99
N THR A 88 9.81 -11.92 1.15
CA THR A 88 10.66 -10.85 0.62
C THR A 88 10.35 -10.66 -0.86
N TYR A 89 10.32 -9.41 -1.30
CA TYR A 89 10.05 -9.06 -2.69
C TYR A 89 11.36 -8.92 -3.47
N CYS A 90 11.36 -9.42 -4.71
CA CYS A 90 12.44 -9.26 -5.66
C CYS A 90 11.94 -8.47 -6.88
N TYR A 91 12.74 -7.49 -7.29
CA TYR A 91 12.35 -6.51 -8.29
C TYR A 91 13.20 -6.61 -9.55
N ASP A 92 12.62 -6.21 -10.68
CA ASP A 92 13.39 -5.86 -11.87
C ASP A 92 13.99 -4.44 -11.73
N ALA A 93 14.82 -4.04 -12.70
CA ALA A 93 15.46 -2.72 -12.70
C ALA A 93 14.46 -1.55 -12.85
N ASN A 94 13.21 -1.82 -13.23
CA ASN A 94 12.13 -0.84 -13.32
C ASN A 94 11.27 -0.81 -12.04
N GLY A 95 11.63 -1.58 -11.02
CA GLY A 95 10.89 -1.66 -9.75
C GLY A 95 9.58 -2.43 -9.86
N ASN A 96 9.39 -3.29 -10.86
CA ASN A 96 8.26 -4.22 -10.88
C ASN A 96 8.58 -5.45 -10.04
N VAL A 97 7.59 -5.96 -9.30
CA VAL A 97 7.73 -7.19 -8.52
C VAL A 97 7.83 -8.39 -9.47
N GLY A 98 9.03 -8.92 -9.68
CA GLY A 98 9.22 -10.12 -10.49
C GLY A 98 8.94 -11.40 -9.70
N GLN A 99 9.35 -11.44 -8.43
CA GLN A 99 9.30 -12.65 -7.62
C GLN A 99 9.03 -12.33 -6.14
N LEU A 100 8.33 -13.22 -5.45
CA LEU A 100 8.25 -13.25 -3.99
C LEU A 100 8.88 -14.55 -3.50
N VAL A 101 9.80 -14.41 -2.55
CA VAL A 101 10.44 -15.52 -1.87
C VAL A 101 9.89 -15.59 -0.45
N GLU A 102 9.24 -16.71 -0.13
CA GLU A 102 8.94 -17.07 1.25
C GLU A 102 10.22 -17.56 1.90
N TRP A 103 10.68 -16.87 2.92
CA TRP A 103 11.72 -17.40 3.79
C TRP A 103 11.01 -18.07 4.95
N ALA A 104 11.33 -19.35 5.21
CA ALA A 104 10.61 -20.04 6.26
C ALA A 104 10.94 -19.37 7.60
N SER A 105 9.90 -18.87 8.27
CA SER A 105 9.85 -18.79 9.73
C SER A 105 9.91 -20.24 10.22
N GLY A 106 11.11 -20.80 10.32
CA GLY A 106 11.28 -22.08 10.96
C GLY A 106 10.77 -21.96 12.39
N ALA A 107 9.56 -22.50 12.63
CA ALA A 107 9.29 -23.20 13.87
C ALA A 107 10.53 -24.06 14.15
N GLY A 108 11.13 -23.88 15.32
CA GLY A 108 12.33 -24.60 15.71
C GLY A 108 12.10 -26.10 15.59
N GLY A 109 12.59 -26.70 14.50
CA GLY A 109 13.11 -28.05 14.56
C GLY A 109 14.25 -28.05 15.57
N ALA A 110 14.29 -29.06 16.43
CA ALA A 110 15.15 -29.19 17.62
C ALA A 110 16.67 -29.26 17.34
N SER A 111 17.18 -28.64 16.29
CA SER A 111 18.60 -28.50 15.98
C SER A 111 18.83 -27.17 15.27
N GLY A 112 19.66 -26.31 15.86
CA GLY A 112 19.81 -24.90 15.51
C GLY A 112 20.04 -24.58 14.03
N MET A 113 19.54 -23.40 13.65
CA MET A 113 19.90 -22.63 12.45
C MET A 113 20.04 -23.43 11.15
N ALA A 114 18.95 -24.07 10.71
CA ALA A 114 18.77 -24.36 9.30
C ALA A 114 18.24 -23.08 8.63
N TRP A 115 19.05 -22.44 7.78
CA TRP A 115 18.53 -21.54 6.77
C TRP A 115 17.58 -22.38 5.92
N ALA A 116 16.28 -22.32 6.20
CA ALA A 116 15.33 -23.01 5.34
C ALA A 116 15.47 -22.39 3.94
N ALA A 117 15.78 -23.21 2.95
CA ALA A 117 15.90 -22.75 1.57
C ALA A 117 14.64 -21.95 1.20
N GLY A 118 14.84 -20.70 0.74
CA GLY A 118 13.74 -19.82 0.37
C GLY A 118 12.88 -20.48 -0.71
N ARG A 119 11.56 -20.50 -0.50
CA ARG A 119 10.60 -21.08 -1.44
C ARG A 119 10.05 -19.98 -2.33
N MET A 120 9.97 -20.25 -3.62
CA MET A 120 9.33 -19.34 -4.58
C MET A 120 7.82 -19.32 -4.31
N ALA A 121 7.33 -18.25 -3.70
CA ALA A 121 5.92 -18.10 -3.32
C ALA A 121 5.08 -17.51 -4.46
N ALA A 122 5.67 -16.60 -5.23
CA ALA A 122 5.07 -16.06 -6.44
C ALA A 122 6.13 -15.68 -7.47
N THR A 123 5.77 -15.78 -8.75
CA THR A 123 6.50 -15.22 -9.89
C THR A 123 5.52 -14.47 -10.79
N TYR A 124 5.97 -13.38 -11.41
CA TYR A 124 5.17 -12.58 -12.32
C TYR A 124 5.98 -12.14 -13.52
N GLU A 125 5.32 -12.13 -14.67
CA GLU A 125 5.81 -11.51 -15.89
C GLU A 125 4.75 -10.51 -16.37
N TYR A 126 5.19 -9.33 -16.79
CA TYR A 126 4.31 -8.25 -17.21
C TYR A 126 4.57 -7.85 -18.65
N ASP A 127 3.53 -7.34 -19.31
CA ASP A 127 3.69 -6.58 -20.55
C ASP A 127 4.18 -5.14 -20.23
N PRO A 128 4.54 -4.34 -21.26
CA PRO A 128 5.03 -2.97 -21.06
C PRO A 128 4.02 -2.02 -20.38
N TYR A 129 2.73 -2.36 -20.36
CA TYR A 129 1.68 -1.57 -19.72
C TYR A 129 1.31 -2.08 -18.33
N GLY A 130 1.93 -3.15 -17.83
CA GLY A 130 1.70 -3.71 -16.50
C GLY A 130 0.59 -4.76 -16.42
N ASN A 131 0.11 -5.28 -17.56
CA ASN A 131 -0.75 -6.47 -17.55
C ASN A 131 0.10 -7.70 -17.21
N THR A 132 -0.36 -8.54 -16.29
CA THR A 132 0.31 -9.80 -15.98
C THR A 132 0.11 -10.79 -17.14
N VAL A 133 1.20 -11.12 -17.83
CA VAL A 133 1.25 -12.08 -18.95
C VAL A 133 1.32 -13.51 -18.41
N SER A 134 2.12 -13.71 -17.38
CA SER A 134 2.29 -14.98 -16.69
C SER A 134 2.43 -14.76 -15.19
N LYS A 135 1.88 -15.69 -14.40
CA LYS A 135 2.12 -15.76 -12.96
C LYS A 135 2.09 -17.20 -12.49
N SER A 136 2.86 -17.53 -11.47
CA SER A 136 2.82 -18.84 -10.81
C SER A 136 3.14 -18.73 -9.33
N GLY A 137 2.81 -19.79 -8.57
CA GLY A 137 3.03 -19.87 -7.12
C GLY A 137 1.75 -19.68 -6.31
N THR A 138 1.71 -20.28 -5.12
CA THR A 138 0.52 -20.35 -4.25
C THR A 138 0.12 -19.00 -3.68
N TYR A 139 1.04 -18.04 -3.62
CA TYR A 139 0.79 -16.69 -3.10
C TYR A 139 0.59 -15.66 -4.23
N SER A 140 0.58 -16.09 -5.49
CA SER A 140 0.54 -15.18 -6.64
C SER A 140 -0.76 -14.36 -6.76
N ASP A 141 -1.88 -14.96 -6.38
CA ASP A 141 -3.17 -14.26 -6.36
C ASP A 141 -3.38 -13.43 -5.10
N THR A 142 -2.84 -13.90 -3.97
CA THR A 142 -2.98 -13.30 -2.64
C THR A 142 -2.21 -12.00 -2.49
N ASN A 143 -1.08 -11.88 -3.19
CA ASN A 143 -0.22 -10.71 -3.13
C ASN A 143 -0.85 -9.45 -3.75
N SER A 144 -0.97 -8.41 -2.93
CA SER A 144 -1.52 -7.10 -3.29
C SER A 144 -0.57 -6.22 -4.09
N PHE A 145 0.76 -6.38 -3.98
CA PHE A 145 1.75 -5.50 -4.63
C PHE A 145 2.39 -6.13 -5.85
N ARG A 146 2.26 -5.50 -7.02
CA ARG A 146 2.69 -6.10 -8.31
C ARG A 146 3.50 -5.12 -9.16
N PHE A 147 3.01 -4.74 -10.34
CA PHE A 147 3.69 -3.86 -11.27
C PHE A 147 4.02 -2.50 -10.60
N SER A 148 5.26 -2.04 -10.81
CA SER A 148 5.83 -0.82 -10.21
C SER A 148 5.64 -0.70 -8.68
N THR A 149 5.58 -1.84 -7.99
CA THR A 149 5.36 -1.92 -6.54
C THR A 149 4.07 -1.22 -6.09
N LYS A 150 3.03 -1.26 -6.94
CA LYS A 150 1.74 -0.66 -6.64
C LYS A 150 0.71 -1.68 -6.21
N PHE A 151 -0.18 -1.22 -5.33
CA PHE A 151 -1.32 -1.98 -4.88
C PHE A 151 -2.23 -2.26 -6.07
N PHE A 152 -2.44 -3.54 -6.36
CA PHE A 152 -3.30 -4.04 -7.42
C PHE A 152 -4.61 -4.49 -6.82
N ASP A 153 -5.71 -3.93 -7.30
CA ASP A 153 -7.04 -4.42 -6.99
C ASP A 153 -7.46 -5.46 -8.03
N PRO A 154 -7.56 -6.76 -7.67
CA PRO A 154 -7.96 -7.80 -8.61
C PRO A 154 -9.42 -7.70 -9.04
N GLU A 155 -10.31 -7.07 -8.25
CA GLU A 155 -11.73 -6.94 -8.60
C GLU A 155 -11.92 -6.00 -9.79
N THR A 156 -11.12 -4.93 -9.85
CA THR A 156 -11.24 -3.89 -10.89
C THR A 156 -10.13 -3.96 -11.93
N GLY A 157 -9.04 -4.68 -11.63
CA GLY A 157 -7.86 -4.76 -12.48
C GLY A 157 -7.09 -3.44 -12.55
N LEU A 158 -7.18 -2.61 -11.50
CA LEU A 158 -6.55 -1.29 -11.45
C LEU A 158 -5.39 -1.26 -10.45
N TYR A 159 -4.38 -0.45 -10.76
CA TYR A 159 -3.27 -0.15 -9.86
C TYR A 159 -3.49 1.20 -9.17
N TYR A 160 -3.29 1.25 -7.85
CA TYR A 160 -3.36 2.49 -7.08
C TYR A 160 -1.97 3.12 -6.89
N TYR A 161 -1.82 4.35 -7.40
CA TYR A 161 -0.59 5.14 -7.31
C TYR A 161 -0.71 6.31 -6.31
N GLY A 162 -1.60 6.22 -5.32
CA GLY A 162 -1.87 7.29 -4.37
C GLY A 162 -2.89 8.29 -4.91
N TYR A 163 -2.51 9.18 -5.82
CA TYR A 163 -3.45 10.20 -6.31
C TYR A 163 -4.39 9.71 -7.43
N ARG A 164 -4.01 8.65 -8.14
CA ARG A 164 -4.71 8.20 -9.34
C ARG A 164 -4.69 6.68 -9.47
N TYR A 165 -5.73 6.16 -10.10
CA TYR A 165 -5.79 4.76 -10.53
C TYR A 165 -5.27 4.65 -11.96
N TYR A 166 -4.49 3.61 -12.21
CA TYR A 166 -3.95 3.27 -13.52
C TYR A 166 -4.58 1.97 -14.02
N SER A 167 -5.02 1.96 -15.28
CA SER A 167 -5.51 0.77 -15.94
C SER A 167 -4.42 0.20 -16.85
N PRO A 168 -3.88 -1.00 -16.54
CA PRO A 168 -2.90 -1.66 -17.40
C PRO A 168 -3.54 -2.12 -18.71
N ARG A 169 -4.82 -2.55 -18.66
CA ARG A 169 -5.59 -2.97 -19.84
C ARG A 169 -5.74 -1.86 -20.88
N LEU A 170 -5.91 -0.62 -20.42
CA LEU A 170 -6.05 0.55 -21.30
C LEU A 170 -4.74 1.31 -21.52
N GLY A 171 -3.67 0.94 -20.81
CA GLY A 171 -2.39 1.64 -20.81
C GLY A 171 -2.49 3.11 -20.38
N ARG A 172 -3.45 3.47 -19.51
CA ARG A 172 -3.72 4.88 -19.15
C ARG A 172 -4.27 5.07 -17.73
N TRP A 173 -4.09 6.28 -17.22
CA TRP A 173 -4.72 6.74 -15.98
C TRP A 173 -6.24 6.85 -16.13
N ILE A 174 -6.96 6.33 -15.14
CA ILE A 174 -8.40 6.55 -15.02
C ILE A 174 -8.62 8.02 -14.67
N ARG A 175 -9.42 8.69 -15.49
CA ARG A 175 -9.98 10.00 -15.17
C ARG A 175 -11.46 9.81 -14.91
N PHE A 176 -11.93 10.26 -13.76
CA PHE A 176 -13.36 10.32 -13.51
C PHE A 176 -13.94 11.46 -14.34
N CYS A 177 -14.76 11.13 -15.33
CA CYS A 177 -15.62 12.11 -15.97
C CYS A 177 -16.85 12.29 -15.08
N LEU A 178 -16.98 13.42 -14.39
CA LEU A 178 -18.09 13.70 -13.48
C LEU A 178 -19.45 13.92 -14.19
N THR A 179 -19.54 13.73 -15.51
CA THR A 179 -20.74 14.07 -16.30
C THR A 179 -21.50 12.88 -16.88
N ASP A 180 -21.01 11.64 -16.76
CA ASP A 180 -21.75 10.48 -17.26
C ASP A 180 -22.49 9.77 -16.11
N ARG A 181 -23.83 9.72 -16.18
CA ARG A 181 -24.69 9.05 -15.17
C ARG A 181 -24.59 7.52 -15.21
N PHE A 182 -23.57 6.98 -15.86
CA PHE A 182 -23.14 5.60 -15.69
C PHE A 182 -21.98 5.58 -14.70
N SER A 183 -22.35 5.64 -13.42
CA SER A 183 -21.42 5.32 -12.33
C SER A 183 -20.95 3.88 -12.52
N VAL A 184 -19.82 3.67 -13.19
CA VAL A 184 -18.98 2.51 -12.88
C VAL A 184 -18.50 2.75 -11.46
N PHE A 185 -19.31 2.32 -10.50
CA PHE A 185 -18.81 2.03 -9.17
C PHE A 185 -17.74 0.96 -9.38
N VAL A 186 -16.49 1.39 -9.42
CA VAL A 186 -15.38 0.59 -8.93
C VAL A 186 -15.72 0.34 -7.46
N ARG A 187 -16.57 -0.67 -7.20
CA ARG A 187 -16.62 -1.32 -5.90
C ARG A 187 -15.29 -2.02 -5.78
N VAL A 188 -14.26 -1.29 -5.36
CA VAL A 188 -13.41 -1.86 -4.33
C VAL A 188 -14.39 -2.15 -3.21
N ALA A 189 -14.60 -3.42 -2.84
CA ALA A 189 -15.44 -3.81 -1.72
C ALA A 189 -15.39 -2.74 -0.60
N ARG A 190 -16.43 -1.89 -0.53
CA ARG A 190 -16.51 -0.69 0.34
C ARG A 190 -15.17 -0.21 0.89
N CYS A 191 -14.38 0.46 0.05
CA CYS A 191 -13.62 1.60 0.58
C CYS A 191 -14.66 2.64 1.01
N ASP A 192 -15.16 2.54 2.24
CA ASP A 192 -15.68 3.71 2.94
C ASP A 192 -14.49 4.63 3.18
N PHE A 193 -14.12 5.36 2.13
CA PHE A 193 -13.27 6.53 2.21
C PHE A 193 -14.12 7.64 2.84
N LEU A 194 -14.48 7.48 4.11
CA LEU A 194 -14.61 8.63 4.98
C LEU A 194 -13.18 9.01 5.35
N LEU A 195 -12.71 10.11 4.78
CA LEU A 195 -11.51 10.79 5.22
C LEU A 195 -11.74 11.29 6.66
N HIS A 196 -11.66 10.41 7.66
CA HIS A 196 -11.29 10.84 9.01
C HIS A 196 -9.77 10.91 9.05
N ALA A 197 -9.23 11.99 8.52
CA ALA A 197 -7.99 12.50 9.06
C ALA A 197 -8.29 12.84 10.53
N VAL A 198 -7.84 12.00 11.46
CA VAL A 198 -7.54 12.52 12.79
C VAL A 198 -6.27 13.33 12.59
N VAL A 199 -6.45 14.59 12.20
CA VAL A 199 -5.47 15.61 12.51
C VAL A 199 -5.55 15.72 14.02
N ASP A 200 -4.43 15.41 14.67
CA ASP A 200 -4.25 15.66 16.10
C ASP A 200 -4.25 17.19 16.27
N ASP A 201 -5.43 17.79 16.33
CA ASP A 201 -5.61 19.19 16.69
C ASP A 201 -5.23 19.30 18.17
N LYS A 202 -3.95 19.53 18.43
CA LYS A 202 -3.55 20.23 19.65
C LYS A 202 -3.98 21.68 19.50
N GLU A 203 -5.28 21.94 19.70
CA GLU A 203 -5.74 23.26 20.09
C GLU A 203 -5.22 23.52 21.51
N VAL A 204 -4.15 24.31 21.59
CA VAL A 204 -3.94 25.18 22.75
C VAL A 204 -4.98 26.29 22.62
N ASP A 205 -5.92 26.27 23.58
CA ASP A 205 -7.01 27.22 23.72
C ASP A 205 -6.46 28.63 24.01
N ASP A 206 -6.30 29.45 22.97
CA ASP A 206 -6.14 30.90 23.10
C ASP A 206 -7.40 31.58 22.52
N GLY A 207 -8.43 31.63 23.36
CA GLY A 207 -9.73 32.21 23.04
C GLY A 207 -9.64 33.62 22.45
N LYS A 208 -9.79 33.74 21.13
CA LYS A 208 -10.23 34.97 20.44
C LYS A 208 -11.12 34.65 19.24
N ARG A 209 -12.41 34.86 19.45
CA ARG A 209 -13.51 34.80 18.49
C ARG A 209 -13.32 35.87 17.39
N LEU A 210 -13.13 35.49 16.12
CA LEU A 210 -13.14 36.44 15.00
C LEU A 210 -13.91 35.93 13.77
N ASP A 211 -14.47 36.91 13.08
CA ASP A 211 -15.69 36.94 12.27
C ASP A 211 -15.59 36.28 10.88
N LYS A 212 -16.73 35.77 10.41
CA LYS A 212 -16.94 35.18 9.09
C LYS A 212 -16.91 36.27 8.01
N ARG A 213 -16.27 35.94 6.88
CA ARG A 213 -16.35 36.52 5.51
C ARG A 213 -15.06 37.22 5.08
N ARG A 214 -14.22 36.54 4.29
CA ARG A 214 -13.62 37.13 3.08
C ARG A 214 -13.49 36.09 1.97
N ARG A 215 -13.96 36.48 0.79
CA ARG A 215 -14.03 35.73 -0.47
C ARG A 215 -12.66 35.86 -1.14
N ALA A 216 -11.95 34.76 -1.38
CA ALA A 216 -10.63 34.80 -2.04
C ALA A 216 -10.79 34.62 -3.56
N THR A 217 -10.43 35.67 -4.30
CA THR A 217 -10.21 35.65 -5.76
C THR A 217 -8.75 35.28 -6.04
N TRP A 218 -8.51 34.38 -6.99
CA TRP A 218 -7.18 33.98 -7.46
C TRP A 218 -6.68 34.94 -8.56
N PRO A 219 -5.41 35.39 -8.54
CA PRO A 219 -4.78 35.93 -9.73
C PRO A 219 -4.06 34.83 -10.52
N ALA A 220 -4.13 34.93 -11.84
CA ALA A 220 -3.40 34.10 -12.78
C ALA A 220 -1.98 34.64 -13.01
N LEU A 221 -0.98 33.76 -12.88
CA LEU A 221 -0.08 33.28 -13.94
C LEU A 221 0.97 32.34 -13.31
#